data_AF-A0A7S2JR19-F1
#
_entry.id   AF-A0A7S2JR19-F1
#
_cell.length_a   1.000
_cell.length_b   1.000
_cell.length_c   1.000
_cell.angle_alpha   90.00
_cell.angle_beta   90.00
_cell.angle_gamma   90.00
#
_symmetry.space_group_name_H-M   'P 1'
#
loop_
_entity.id
_entity.type
_entity.pdbx_description
1 polymer ?
#
loop_
_entity_poly.entity_id
_entity_poly.type
_entity_poly.pdbx_seq_one_letter_code
_entity_poly.pdbx_strand_id
1 'polypeptide(L)'
;MCPCLACLVGVALLIVFGVGVLLGIDLDQGTPQIFQDQHNQVRGKALRGHFEGKLDLSQVARPELDSGICDAAPNGWTRSRTSRLCDLHWCNTVDQEATPSQGTCWRSPTLFLQNGSSHGFSTEGCREIIVKTRFVAGGMDFAEVWAEQWKEQIRNFTSGRYDTLGWWATLQVTPLKPLIMEDWASGEAREGGGLYQLEDITGYHSEGGRGSPWCRIDALCSFGPARCEVAGWRAAGWFDVGTADPPTAPQGSTRLRRLAIVAQPTVAYNLQLPVSVYFGVWAPSSSPLVGRRDEAWRFDHSFQPENPWAQRALFDMCDRSNFPEDLLVIETNCWIVRFRAKLYARGGRFPSRTFDADFEQWFRAHNVAEGRLVWVEDMKLRAGVLRFWGDVSSRSDPGDVLAYQAKWDAYIAQRNRLAS
;
A
#
# COMPACT_ATOMS: atom_id res chain seq x y z
N MET A 1 51.88 -58.13 -30.69
CA MET A 1 52.06 -56.72 -31.09
C MET A 1 53.52 -56.37 -30.88
N CYS A 2 54.18 -55.79 -31.88
CA CYS A 2 55.61 -55.46 -31.81
C CYS A 2 55.81 -54.24 -30.89
N PRO A 3 56.67 -54.30 -29.86
CA PRO A 3 56.86 -53.21 -28.89
C PRO A 3 57.32 -51.89 -29.54
N CYS A 4 58.06 -51.96 -30.64
CA CYS A 4 58.46 -50.77 -31.42
C CYS A 4 57.26 -50.04 -32.03
N LEU A 5 56.23 -50.78 -32.46
CA LEU A 5 55.03 -50.18 -33.05
C LEU A 5 54.23 -49.39 -32.00
N ALA A 6 54.15 -49.90 -30.77
CA ALA A 6 53.48 -49.21 -29.67
C ALA A 6 54.19 -47.90 -29.29
N CYS A 7 55.53 -47.91 -29.26
CA CYS A 7 56.32 -46.68 -29.01
C CYS A 7 56.12 -45.64 -30.11
N LEU A 8 56.16 -46.05 -31.39
CA LEU A 8 55.97 -45.12 -32.52
C LEU A 8 54.57 -44.48 -32.51
N VAL A 9 53.53 -45.26 -32.20
CA VAL A 9 52.16 -44.73 -32.06
C VAL A 9 52.07 -43.75 -30.88
N GLY A 10 52.69 -44.07 -29.75
CA GLY A 10 52.71 -43.17 -28.58
C GLY A 10 53.39 -41.83 -28.85
N VAL A 11 54.54 -41.84 -29.53
CA VAL A 11 55.26 -40.61 -29.90
C VAL A 11 54.47 -39.79 -30.91
N ALA A 12 53.85 -40.42 -31.91
CA ALA A 12 53.02 -39.73 -32.88
C ALA A 12 51.81 -39.04 -32.21
N LEU A 13 51.15 -39.70 -31.26
CA LEU A 13 50.02 -39.12 -30.52
C LEU A 13 50.44 -37.92 -29.66
N LEU A 14 51.61 -37.98 -29.01
CA LEU A 14 52.13 -36.85 -28.21
C LEU A 14 52.48 -35.64 -29.07
N ILE A 15 53.02 -35.85 -30.27
CA ILE A 15 53.32 -34.75 -31.22
C ILE A 15 52.01 -34.11 -31.70
N VAL A 16 51.00 -34.90 -32.06
CA VAL A 16 49.68 -34.39 -32.47
C VAL A 16 49.04 -33.57 -31.35
N PHE A 17 49.11 -34.05 -30.10
CA PHE A 17 48.59 -33.33 -28.95
C PHE A 17 49.33 -32.01 -28.69
N GLY A 18 50.67 -32.03 -28.73
CA GLY A 18 51.50 -30.83 -28.52
C GLY A 18 51.28 -29.77 -29.60
N VAL A 19 51.13 -30.18 -30.86
CA VAL A 19 50.80 -29.27 -31.97
C VAL A 19 49.39 -28.69 -31.82
N GLY A 20 48.41 -29.48 -31.36
CA GLY A 20 47.06 -28.99 -31.06
C GLY A 20 47.02 -27.91 -29.98
N VAL A 21 47.79 -28.08 -28.91
CA VAL A 21 47.92 -27.08 -27.82
C VAL A 21 48.63 -25.81 -28.28
N LEU A 22 49.70 -25.93 -29.07
CA LEU A 22 50.48 -24.79 -29.56
C LEU A 22 49.75 -23.96 -30.62
N LEU A 23 48.92 -24.59 -31.44
CA LEU A 23 48.17 -23.92 -32.51
C LEU A 23 46.86 -23.30 -32.02
N GLY A 24 46.50 -23.43 -30.73
CA GLY A 24 45.23 -22.90 -30.21
C GLY A 24 44.04 -23.47 -30.97
N ILE A 25 44.15 -24.73 -31.44
CA ILE A 25 43.01 -25.43 -32.01
C ILE A 25 42.09 -25.69 -30.83
N ASP A 26 41.01 -24.90 -30.75
CA ASP A 26 39.95 -25.07 -29.77
C ASP A 26 39.52 -26.55 -29.80
N LEU A 27 39.97 -27.30 -28.79
CA LEU A 27 39.47 -28.63 -28.56
C LEU A 27 37.99 -28.45 -28.24
N ASP A 28 37.14 -28.91 -29.15
CA ASP A 28 35.69 -28.99 -28.97
C ASP A 28 35.42 -29.90 -27.75
N GLN A 29 35.48 -29.30 -26.57
CA GLN A 29 35.13 -29.93 -25.31
C GLN A 29 33.62 -29.92 -25.23
N GLY A 30 33.04 -31.00 -25.74
CA GLY A 30 31.67 -31.43 -25.49
C GLY A 30 31.40 -31.66 -24.00
N THR A 31 31.41 -30.60 -23.19
CA THR A 31 30.26 -30.33 -22.34
C THR A 31 29.16 -29.78 -23.25
N PRO A 32 27.93 -30.33 -23.20
CA PRO A 32 26.83 -29.78 -23.98
C PRO A 32 26.65 -28.30 -23.64
N GLN A 33 26.60 -27.45 -24.67
CA GLN A 33 26.20 -26.05 -24.56
C GLN A 33 24.83 -25.96 -23.87
N ILE A 34 24.79 -25.62 -22.58
CA ILE A 34 23.54 -25.30 -21.88
C ILE A 34 22.94 -23.99 -22.42
N PHE A 35 23.73 -23.16 -23.10
CA PHE A 35 23.22 -22.02 -23.85
C PHE A 35 23.83 -21.99 -25.26
N GLN A 36 23.00 -22.32 -26.24
CA GLN A 36 23.20 -22.01 -27.66
C GLN A 36 22.48 -20.70 -28.02
N ASP A 37 22.87 -20.12 -29.17
CA ASP A 37 22.77 -18.72 -29.62
C ASP A 37 21.38 -18.03 -29.66
N GLN A 38 20.34 -18.60 -29.05
CA GLN A 38 19.00 -18.01 -28.96
C GLN A 38 18.60 -17.55 -27.57
N HIS A 39 19.52 -17.51 -26.60
CA HIS A 39 19.25 -16.94 -25.28
C HIS A 39 19.60 -15.44 -25.24
N ASN A 40 18.79 -14.61 -25.91
CA ASN A 40 18.77 -13.18 -25.63
C ASN A 40 17.40 -12.53 -25.88
N GLN A 41 17.14 -11.48 -25.11
CA GLN A 41 15.93 -10.68 -24.86
C GLN A 41 15.21 -10.07 -26.10
N VAL A 42 15.55 -10.49 -27.31
CA VAL A 42 15.11 -9.86 -28.58
C VAL A 42 13.72 -10.31 -29.02
N ARG A 43 13.21 -11.44 -28.50
CA ARG A 43 11.87 -11.96 -28.86
C ARG A 43 10.70 -11.06 -28.44
N GLY A 44 10.91 -10.12 -27.51
CA GLY A 44 9.92 -9.10 -27.12
C GLY A 44 9.58 -8.07 -28.22
N LYS A 45 10.31 -8.08 -29.35
CA LYS A 45 10.05 -7.20 -30.50
C LYS A 45 9.13 -7.82 -31.56
N ALA A 46 9.11 -9.14 -31.69
CA ALA A 46 8.26 -9.85 -32.66
C ALA A 46 6.80 -9.96 -32.19
N LEU A 47 6.56 -10.10 -30.88
CA LEU A 47 5.21 -10.19 -30.32
C LEU A 47 4.46 -8.85 -30.26
N ARG A 48 5.19 -7.73 -30.32
CA ARG A 48 4.68 -6.36 -30.15
C ARG A 48 3.82 -5.89 -31.34
N GLY A 49 3.93 -6.54 -32.50
CA GLY A 49 3.15 -6.22 -33.70
C GLY A 49 1.70 -6.71 -33.70
N HIS A 50 1.26 -7.46 -32.68
CA HIS A 50 -0.04 -8.16 -32.69
C HIS A 50 -1.13 -7.58 -31.77
N PHE A 51 -0.87 -6.49 -31.02
CA PHE A 51 -1.80 -6.02 -29.97
C PHE A 51 -2.14 -4.52 -30.01
N GLU A 52 -2.17 -3.90 -31.18
CA GLU A 52 -2.73 -2.54 -31.32
C GLU A 52 -4.26 -2.57 -31.45
N GLY A 53 -4.96 -2.39 -30.34
CA GLY A 53 -6.39 -2.05 -30.27
C GLY A 53 -6.59 -0.82 -29.40
N LYS A 54 -6.89 0.33 -30.01
CA LYS A 54 -7.10 1.61 -29.34
C LYS A 54 -8.50 1.66 -28.71
N LEU A 55 -8.57 1.90 -27.41
CA LEU A 55 -9.81 2.35 -26.75
C LEU A 55 -9.94 3.87 -26.96
N ASP A 56 -11.02 4.32 -27.58
CA ASP A 56 -11.26 5.74 -27.85
C ASP A 56 -11.92 6.42 -26.63
N LEU A 57 -11.08 7.07 -25.82
CA LEU A 57 -11.50 7.83 -24.64
C LEU A 57 -12.16 9.19 -25.00
N SER A 58 -12.31 9.54 -26.28
CA SER A 58 -12.92 10.82 -26.68
C SER A 58 -14.43 10.88 -26.48
N GLN A 59 -15.08 9.75 -26.18
CA GLN A 59 -16.54 9.67 -25.98
C GLN A 59 -16.96 9.71 -24.50
N VAL A 60 -16.02 9.68 -23.56
CA VAL A 60 -16.34 9.89 -22.15
C VAL A 60 -16.49 11.39 -21.93
N ALA A 61 -17.70 11.84 -21.62
CA ALA A 61 -17.98 13.23 -21.27
C ALA A 61 -17.00 13.65 -20.15
N ARG A 62 -16.09 14.57 -20.47
CA ARG A 62 -15.15 15.09 -19.50
C ARG A 62 -15.94 15.84 -18.43
N PRO A 63 -15.82 15.49 -17.14
CA PRO A 63 -16.46 16.28 -16.09
C PRO A 63 -15.98 17.73 -16.20
N GLU A 64 -16.86 18.68 -15.92
CA GLU A 64 -16.49 20.10 -15.90
C GLU A 64 -15.26 20.28 -14.99
N LEU A 65 -14.18 20.81 -15.57
CA LEU A 65 -12.82 20.86 -15.03
C LEU A 65 -12.66 21.72 -13.75
N ASP A 66 -13.76 22.18 -13.15
CA ASP A 66 -13.78 23.12 -12.03
C ASP A 66 -14.49 22.57 -10.77
N SER A 67 -14.78 21.27 -10.74
CA SER A 67 -15.44 20.61 -9.61
C SER A 67 -14.54 20.53 -8.35
N GLY A 68 -15.14 20.80 -7.19
CA GLY A 68 -14.43 20.76 -5.90
C GLY A 68 -14.41 19.35 -5.29
N ILE A 69 -13.22 18.84 -4.98
CA ILE A 69 -13.05 17.64 -4.17
C ILE A 69 -12.85 18.07 -2.71
N CYS A 70 -13.70 17.58 -1.81
CA CYS A 70 -13.75 18.02 -0.43
C CYS A 70 -13.51 16.89 0.55
N ASP A 71 -12.81 17.17 1.64
CA ASP A 71 -12.70 16.22 2.75
C ASP A 71 -14.12 15.88 3.28
N ALA A 72 -14.37 14.61 3.56
CA ALA A 72 -15.60 14.14 4.16
C ALA A 72 -15.83 14.77 5.54
N ALA A 73 -14.75 15.09 6.26
CA ALA A 73 -14.81 15.70 7.58
C ALA A 73 -15.46 17.10 7.51
N PRO A 74 -16.45 17.41 8.38
CA PRO A 74 -17.19 18.68 8.38
C PRO A 74 -16.32 19.95 8.47
N ASN A 75 -15.15 19.84 9.08
CA ASN A 75 -14.16 20.91 9.25
C ASN A 75 -13.39 21.27 7.97
N GLY A 76 -13.56 20.53 6.86
CA GLY A 76 -13.13 20.96 5.52
C GLY A 76 -13.91 22.20 5.00
N TRP A 77 -14.96 22.63 5.70
CA TRP A 77 -15.83 23.75 5.34
C TRP A 77 -15.50 25.06 6.06
N THR A 78 -14.27 25.26 6.56
CA THR A 78 -13.81 26.61 6.89
C THR A 78 -13.65 27.40 5.59
N ARG A 79 -14.78 27.86 5.02
CA ARG A 79 -14.91 28.74 3.86
C ARG A 79 -13.63 28.77 3.04
N SER A 80 -13.45 27.81 2.14
CA SER A 80 -12.61 28.11 0.97
C SER A 80 -13.08 29.47 0.48
N ARG A 81 -12.16 30.45 0.38
CA ARG A 81 -12.47 31.83 -0.01
C ARG A 81 -13.15 31.90 -1.38
N THR A 82 -13.17 30.78 -2.12
CA THR A 82 -13.96 30.56 -3.31
C THR A 82 -15.15 29.69 -2.95
N SER A 83 -16.37 30.21 -3.11
CA SER A 83 -17.67 29.55 -2.86
C SER A 83 -17.98 28.35 -3.78
N ARG A 84 -17.00 27.50 -4.07
CA ARG A 84 -17.19 26.34 -4.95
C ARG A 84 -17.92 25.24 -4.18
N LEU A 85 -18.93 24.67 -4.82
CA LEU A 85 -19.69 23.54 -4.29
C LEU A 85 -18.79 22.30 -4.28
N CYS A 86 -18.88 21.50 -3.22
CA CYS A 86 -18.22 20.19 -3.16
C CYS A 86 -19.01 19.24 -4.07
N ASP A 87 -18.42 18.84 -5.19
CA ASP A 87 -19.04 17.90 -6.13
C ASP A 87 -18.67 16.44 -5.82
N LEU A 88 -17.59 16.25 -5.07
CA LEU A 88 -17.10 14.97 -4.62
C LEU A 88 -16.53 15.10 -3.21
N HIS A 89 -16.82 14.12 -2.35
CA HIS A 89 -16.16 13.97 -1.07
C HIS A 89 -15.08 12.90 -1.13
N TRP A 90 -14.05 13.01 -0.30
CA TRP A 90 -13.03 11.98 -0.15
C TRP A 90 -12.67 11.78 1.32
N CYS A 91 -12.27 10.56 1.68
CA CYS A 91 -11.65 10.26 2.97
C CYS A 91 -10.64 9.12 2.83
N ASN A 92 -9.68 9.08 3.75
CA ASN A 92 -8.73 7.97 3.85
C ASN A 92 -9.38 6.81 4.58
N THR A 93 -9.18 5.59 4.10
CA THR A 93 -9.66 4.40 4.79
C THR A 93 -8.56 3.51 5.32
N VAL A 94 -8.89 2.81 6.40
CA VAL A 94 -8.12 1.66 6.89
C VAL A 94 -9.04 0.45 6.77
N ASP A 95 -8.61 -0.56 6.03
CA ASP A 95 -9.34 -1.82 5.92
C ASP A 95 -9.44 -2.46 7.31
N GLN A 96 -10.66 -2.64 7.80
CA GLN A 96 -10.96 -3.37 9.02
C GLN A 96 -12.07 -4.39 8.77
N GLU A 97 -11.98 -5.53 9.45
CA GLU A 97 -13.06 -6.51 9.44
C GLU A 97 -14.24 -5.96 10.24
N ALA A 98 -15.21 -5.37 9.56
CA ALA A 98 -16.44 -4.90 10.16
C ALA A 98 -17.66 -5.45 9.42
N THR A 99 -18.70 -5.81 10.17
CA THR A 99 -19.98 -6.16 9.57
C THR A 99 -20.67 -4.90 9.02
N PRO A 100 -21.56 -5.02 8.03
CA PRO A 100 -22.34 -3.89 7.51
C PRO A 100 -23.12 -3.10 8.58
N SER A 101 -23.51 -3.75 9.68
CA SER A 101 -24.24 -3.13 10.80
C SER A 101 -23.35 -2.37 11.79
N GLN A 102 -22.04 -2.63 11.74
CA GLN A 102 -21.08 -2.01 12.64
C GLN A 102 -20.48 -0.75 12.03
N GLY A 103 -20.44 0.30 12.82
CA GLY A 103 -19.77 1.54 12.47
C GLY A 103 -18.85 2.06 13.55
N THR A 104 -17.94 2.92 13.13
CA THR A 104 -17.08 3.70 14.01
C THR A 104 -17.32 5.18 13.78
N CYS A 105 -17.41 5.93 14.87
CA CYS A 105 -17.48 7.38 14.80
C CYS A 105 -16.18 7.99 15.31
N TRP A 106 -15.79 9.08 14.66
CA TRP A 106 -14.69 9.95 15.04
C TRP A 106 -15.25 11.32 15.39
N ARG A 107 -14.62 12.01 16.34
CA ARG A 107 -14.94 13.39 16.67
C ARG A 107 -13.72 14.30 16.64
N SER A 108 -13.96 15.54 16.23
CA SER A 108 -12.98 16.61 16.29
C SER A 108 -12.66 17.01 17.73
N PRO A 109 -11.56 17.74 17.92
CA PRO A 109 -11.40 18.61 19.07
C PRO A 109 -12.60 19.57 19.21
N THR A 110 -12.93 19.94 20.44
CA THR A 110 -13.93 20.96 20.75
C THR A 110 -13.40 22.33 20.30
N LEU A 111 -14.20 23.07 19.55
CA LEU A 111 -13.86 24.40 19.04
C LEU A 111 -14.73 25.46 19.74
N PHE A 112 -14.12 26.50 20.30
CA PHE A 112 -14.84 27.66 20.81
C PHE A 112 -15.26 28.55 19.63
N LEU A 113 -16.57 28.71 19.43
CA LEU A 113 -17.09 29.46 18.28
C LEU A 113 -16.80 30.96 18.34
N GLN A 114 -16.58 31.51 19.53
CA GLN A 114 -16.30 32.94 19.71
C GLN A 114 -14.95 33.37 19.14
N ASN A 115 -13.93 32.52 19.24
CA ASN A 115 -12.56 32.85 18.85
C ASN A 115 -11.90 31.81 17.92
N GLY A 116 -12.62 30.73 17.58
CA GLY A 116 -12.12 29.63 16.74
C GLY A 116 -11.03 28.77 17.40
N SER A 117 -10.73 28.99 18.68
CA SER A 117 -9.66 28.24 19.36
C SER A 117 -10.08 26.81 19.68
N SER A 118 -9.12 25.89 19.62
CA SER A 118 -9.34 24.50 20.00
C SER A 118 -9.12 24.30 21.50
N HIS A 119 -10.07 23.66 22.16
CA HIS A 119 -10.03 23.31 23.58
C HIS A 119 -9.74 21.81 23.79
N GLY A 120 -8.89 21.24 22.93
CA GLY A 120 -8.60 19.81 22.92
C GLY A 120 -9.91 19.01 22.79
N PHE A 121 -10.10 17.98 23.60
CA PHE A 121 -11.32 17.16 23.56
C PHE A 121 -12.26 17.37 24.75
N SER A 122 -11.95 18.32 25.63
CA SER A 122 -12.79 18.67 26.75
C SER A 122 -13.97 19.52 26.29
N THR A 123 -15.12 19.32 26.91
CA THR A 123 -16.32 20.15 26.77
C THR A 123 -16.53 21.06 27.97
N GLU A 124 -15.63 21.03 28.94
CA GLU A 124 -15.69 21.91 30.11
C GLU A 124 -15.62 23.38 29.69
N GLY A 125 -16.47 24.20 30.32
CA GLY A 125 -16.61 25.63 30.00
C GLY A 125 -17.56 25.93 28.84
N CYS A 126 -18.03 24.93 28.09
CA CYS A 126 -19.03 25.12 27.03
C CYS A 126 -20.43 25.30 27.63
N ARG A 127 -21.06 26.46 27.38
CA ARG A 127 -22.48 26.69 27.71
C ARG A 127 -23.40 25.83 26.86
N GLU A 128 -23.04 25.72 25.59
CA GLU A 128 -23.81 25.11 24.53
C GLU A 128 -22.83 24.39 23.61
N ILE A 129 -23.18 23.17 23.21
CA ILE A 129 -22.38 22.36 22.29
C ILE A 129 -23.24 22.05 21.08
N ILE A 130 -22.73 22.43 19.91
CA ILE A 130 -23.28 22.08 18.62
C ILE A 130 -22.45 20.93 18.05
N VAL A 131 -23.08 19.78 17.84
CA VAL A 131 -22.46 18.61 17.22
C VAL A 131 -22.92 18.50 15.77
N LYS A 132 -22.01 18.78 14.83
CA LYS A 132 -22.25 18.57 13.40
C LYS A 132 -21.84 17.17 13.03
N THR A 133 -22.76 16.36 12.51
CA THR A 133 -22.43 14.96 12.19
C THR A 133 -22.63 14.65 10.73
N ARG A 134 -21.63 13.99 10.15
CA ARG A 134 -21.74 13.30 8.87
C ARG A 134 -21.59 11.82 9.09
N PHE A 135 -22.21 11.02 8.24
CA PHE A 135 -22.00 9.58 8.29
C PHE A 135 -22.02 8.98 6.90
N VAL A 136 -21.33 7.85 6.77
CA VAL A 136 -21.24 7.07 5.54
C VAL A 136 -21.96 5.75 5.76
N ALA A 137 -22.95 5.47 4.92
CA ALA A 137 -23.76 4.26 5.02
C ALA A 137 -24.24 3.78 3.65
N GLY A 138 -24.64 2.50 3.57
CA GLY A 138 -25.16 1.89 2.35
C GLY A 138 -26.54 2.38 1.89
N GLY A 139 -27.29 3.13 2.71
CA GLY A 139 -28.64 3.62 2.39
C GLY A 139 -29.26 4.55 3.45
N MET A 140 -30.35 5.24 3.10
CA MET A 140 -31.01 6.24 3.97
C MET A 140 -31.83 5.63 5.12
N ASP A 141 -32.42 4.45 4.95
CA ASP A 141 -33.26 3.80 5.98
C ASP A 141 -32.50 3.54 7.29
N PHE A 142 -31.17 3.48 7.19
CA PHE A 142 -30.24 3.34 8.31
C PHE A 142 -30.17 4.58 9.20
N ALA A 143 -30.47 5.76 8.66
CA ALA A 143 -30.14 7.04 9.27
C ALA A 143 -31.03 7.40 10.47
N GLU A 144 -32.32 7.07 10.41
CA GLU A 144 -33.27 7.41 11.49
C GLU A 144 -32.99 6.58 12.76
N VAL A 145 -32.81 5.26 12.61
CA VAL A 145 -32.48 4.34 13.72
C VAL A 145 -31.14 4.72 14.35
N TRP A 146 -30.16 5.04 13.50
CA TRP A 146 -28.84 5.43 13.95
C TRP A 146 -28.85 6.77 14.70
N ALA A 147 -29.64 7.75 14.25
CA ALA A 147 -29.61 9.08 14.84
C ALA A 147 -30.09 9.11 16.30
N GLU A 148 -31.02 8.24 16.69
CA GLU A 148 -31.40 8.10 18.10
C GLU A 148 -30.26 7.50 18.96
N GLN A 149 -29.59 6.45 18.47
CA GLN A 149 -28.42 5.88 19.17
C GLN A 149 -27.27 6.89 19.26
N TRP A 150 -27.10 7.71 18.22
CA TRP A 150 -26.07 8.74 18.19
C TRP A 150 -26.29 9.82 19.25
N LYS A 151 -27.54 10.20 19.54
CA LYS A 151 -27.85 11.15 20.63
C LYS A 151 -27.35 10.64 21.97
N GLU A 152 -27.54 9.37 22.29
CA GLU A 152 -27.04 8.77 23.54
C GLU A 152 -25.51 8.82 23.61
N GLN A 153 -24.86 8.61 22.47
CA GLN A 153 -23.40 8.55 22.40
C GLN A 153 -22.76 9.93 22.47
N ILE A 154 -23.41 10.96 21.94
CA ILE A 154 -23.03 12.35 22.20
C ILE A 154 -22.99 12.61 23.70
N ARG A 155 -24.02 12.21 24.45
CA ARG A 155 -24.05 12.39 25.91
C ARG A 155 -22.86 11.73 26.59
N ASN A 156 -22.49 10.52 26.15
CA ASN A 156 -21.35 9.79 26.69
C ASN A 156 -20.03 10.55 26.50
N PHE A 157 -19.76 11.11 25.30
CA PHE A 157 -18.48 11.78 25.03
C PHE A 157 -18.44 13.27 25.36
N THR A 158 -19.58 13.92 25.62
CA THR A 158 -19.63 15.31 26.13
C THR A 158 -19.57 15.39 27.65
N SER A 159 -19.15 14.30 28.31
CA SER A 159 -18.91 14.18 29.77
C SER A 159 -20.11 14.61 30.63
N GLY A 160 -21.08 13.71 30.81
CA GLY A 160 -21.96 13.49 31.99
C GLY A 160 -22.66 14.65 32.74
N ARG A 161 -22.37 15.93 32.49
CA ARG A 161 -22.92 17.10 33.19
C ARG A 161 -23.94 17.88 32.37
N TYR A 162 -24.16 17.48 31.12
CA TYR A 162 -25.21 18.04 30.26
C TYR A 162 -26.51 17.32 30.59
N ASP A 163 -27.24 17.84 31.59
CA ASP A 163 -28.57 17.34 31.93
C ASP A 163 -29.54 17.48 30.76
N THR A 164 -30.41 16.49 30.66
CA THR A 164 -31.24 16.01 29.52
C THR A 164 -32.29 16.96 28.96
N LEU A 165 -32.14 18.27 29.07
CA LEU A 165 -33.16 19.23 28.64
C LEU A 165 -32.92 19.70 27.20
N GLY A 166 -33.64 19.04 26.29
CA GLY A 166 -33.94 19.55 24.96
C GLY A 166 -32.93 19.18 23.88
N TRP A 167 -32.68 17.89 23.66
CA TRP A 167 -32.14 17.43 22.38
C TRP A 167 -33.27 17.44 21.33
N TRP A 168 -33.80 18.62 21.01
CA TRP A 168 -34.90 18.83 20.06
C TRP A 168 -34.39 18.84 18.61
N ALA A 169 -33.48 17.92 18.25
CA ALA A 169 -33.13 17.78 16.85
C ALA A 169 -34.31 17.10 16.14
N THR A 170 -34.98 17.83 15.26
CA THR A 170 -35.69 17.19 14.15
C THR A 170 -34.64 16.37 13.43
N LEU A 171 -34.85 15.07 13.27
CA LEU A 171 -33.84 14.21 12.67
C LEU A 171 -33.94 14.31 11.15
N GLN A 172 -33.51 15.43 10.58
CA GLN A 172 -33.38 15.56 9.15
C GLN A 172 -32.02 15.05 8.69
N VAL A 173 -32.05 14.18 7.69
CA VAL A 173 -30.87 13.58 7.07
C VAL A 173 -30.83 14.10 5.64
N THR A 174 -29.76 14.81 5.29
CA THR A 174 -29.57 15.36 3.95
C THR A 174 -28.49 14.54 3.23
N PRO A 175 -28.78 13.93 2.07
CA PRO A 175 -27.75 13.30 1.26
C PRO A 175 -26.78 14.36 0.73
N LEU A 176 -25.49 14.07 0.83
CA LEU A 176 -24.42 14.86 0.24
C LEU A 176 -23.98 14.24 -1.09
N LYS A 177 -23.04 14.90 -1.77
CA LYS A 177 -22.40 14.35 -2.97
C LYS A 177 -21.62 13.06 -2.65
N PRO A 178 -21.35 12.21 -3.66
CA PRO A 178 -20.70 10.93 -3.46
C PRO A 178 -19.38 11.03 -2.71
N LEU A 179 -19.06 9.98 -1.95
CA LEU A 179 -17.81 9.84 -1.24
C LEU A 179 -16.92 8.82 -1.96
N ILE A 180 -15.67 9.19 -2.17
CA ILE A 180 -14.62 8.24 -2.54
C ILE A 180 -13.83 7.89 -1.29
N MET A 181 -13.70 6.59 -1.06
CA MET A 181 -12.84 6.03 -0.04
C MET A 181 -11.54 5.61 -0.70
N GLU A 182 -10.46 6.26 -0.30
CA GLU A 182 -9.11 5.90 -0.77
C GLU A 182 -8.42 5.10 0.32
N ASP A 183 -8.08 3.85 0.02
CA ASP A 183 -7.10 3.14 0.83
C ASP A 183 -5.72 3.70 0.50
N TRP A 184 -5.22 4.51 1.42
CA TRP A 184 -3.94 5.18 1.24
C TRP A 184 -2.75 4.24 1.11
N ALA A 185 -2.86 3.02 1.65
CA ALA A 185 -1.79 2.04 1.61
C ALA A 185 -1.68 1.41 0.21
N SER A 186 -2.80 1.02 -0.38
CA SER A 186 -2.85 0.39 -1.71
C SER A 186 -2.97 1.39 -2.86
N GLY A 187 -3.45 2.61 -2.60
CA GLY A 187 -3.84 3.59 -3.63
C GLY A 187 -5.15 3.21 -4.34
N GLU A 188 -5.87 2.20 -3.85
CA GLU A 188 -7.17 1.83 -4.39
C GLU A 188 -8.23 2.84 -3.96
N ALA A 189 -8.93 3.42 -4.94
CA ALA A 189 -10.09 4.26 -4.72
C ALA A 189 -11.36 3.43 -4.96
N ARG A 190 -12.23 3.38 -3.97
CA ARG A 190 -13.54 2.74 -4.05
C ARG A 190 -14.63 3.78 -3.84
N GLU A 191 -15.79 3.57 -4.43
CA GLU A 191 -16.97 4.34 -4.07
C GLU A 191 -17.31 3.99 -2.61
N GLY A 192 -17.09 4.94 -1.71
CA GLY A 192 -17.65 4.88 -0.37
C GLY A 192 -19.16 4.98 -0.51
N GLY A 193 -19.93 4.30 0.33
CA GLY A 193 -21.39 4.40 0.30
C GLY A 193 -21.90 5.86 0.37
N GLY A 194 -23.22 6.03 0.39
CA GLY A 194 -23.81 7.36 0.50
C GLY A 194 -23.24 8.15 1.68
N LEU A 195 -22.83 9.40 1.43
CA LEU A 195 -22.46 10.35 2.47
C LEU A 195 -23.68 11.18 2.82
N TYR A 196 -23.96 11.27 4.12
CA TYR A 196 -25.12 11.97 4.63
C TYR A 196 -24.71 12.97 5.70
N GLN A 197 -25.46 14.06 5.80
CA GLN A 197 -25.33 15.03 6.87
C GLN A 197 -26.58 14.97 7.75
N LEU A 198 -26.35 14.80 9.05
CA LEU A 198 -27.38 14.94 10.06
C LEU A 198 -27.56 16.42 10.42
N GLU A 199 -28.78 16.82 10.73
CA GLU A 199 -29.05 18.12 11.34
C GLU A 199 -28.19 18.33 12.60
N ASP A 200 -27.84 19.59 12.85
CA ASP A 200 -26.99 19.97 13.97
C ASP A 200 -27.65 19.59 15.29
N ILE A 201 -26.95 18.76 16.07
CA ILE A 201 -27.44 18.34 17.37
C ILE A 201 -26.91 19.31 18.43
N THR A 202 -27.81 20.00 19.13
CA THR A 202 -27.44 21.00 20.14
C THR A 202 -27.73 20.51 21.57
N GLY A 203 -26.74 20.60 22.45
CA GLY A 203 -26.86 20.29 23.88
C GLY A 203 -26.55 21.51 24.76
N TYR A 204 -27.33 21.69 25.83
CA TYR A 204 -27.21 22.82 26.75
C TYR A 204 -26.69 22.39 28.12
N HIS A 205 -25.78 23.16 28.70
CA HIS A 205 -25.32 22.96 30.08
C HIS A 205 -26.26 23.69 31.04
N SER A 206 -26.90 22.98 31.97
CA SER A 206 -27.86 23.55 32.93
C SER A 206 -27.22 24.57 33.88
N GLU A 207 -25.95 24.36 34.25
CA GLU A 207 -25.22 25.23 35.19
C GLU A 207 -24.34 26.30 34.51
N GLY A 208 -24.47 26.47 33.19
CA GLY A 208 -23.64 27.44 32.45
C GLY A 208 -23.91 28.88 32.90
N GLY A 209 -22.96 29.48 33.64
CA GLY A 209 -23.02 30.89 34.03
C GLY A 209 -23.18 31.81 32.82
N ARG A 210 -23.79 32.99 33.02
CA ARG A 210 -23.87 34.03 31.98
C ARG A 210 -22.45 34.41 31.54
N GLY A 211 -22.04 34.00 30.34
CA GLY A 211 -20.73 34.32 29.75
C GLY A 211 -19.96 33.14 29.17
N SER A 212 -20.36 31.89 29.45
CA SER A 212 -19.69 30.71 28.89
C SER A 212 -19.82 30.61 27.35
N PRO A 213 -18.74 30.24 26.63
CA PRO A 213 -18.72 30.17 25.16
C PRO A 213 -19.62 29.07 24.59
N TRP A 214 -20.02 29.28 23.32
CA TRP A 214 -20.58 28.24 22.47
C TRP A 214 -19.46 27.40 21.87
N CYS A 215 -19.68 26.10 21.82
CA CYS A 215 -18.71 25.14 21.36
C CYS A 215 -19.25 24.37 20.15
N ARG A 216 -18.33 23.93 19.28
CA ARG A 216 -18.62 23.03 18.19
C ARG A 216 -17.78 21.77 18.29
N ILE A 217 -18.41 20.64 18.02
CA ILE A 217 -17.76 19.36 17.76
C ILE A 217 -18.22 18.90 16.39
N ASP A 218 -17.29 18.51 15.54
CA ASP A 218 -17.58 17.88 14.26
C ASP A 218 -17.42 16.37 14.45
N ALA A 219 -18.29 15.57 13.85
CA ALA A 219 -18.29 14.11 13.94
C ALA A 219 -18.46 13.46 12.55
N LEU A 220 -17.78 12.33 12.35
CA LEU A 220 -17.81 11.54 11.13
C LEU A 220 -17.93 10.07 11.51
N CYS A 221 -19.01 9.44 11.08
CA CYS A 221 -19.25 8.02 11.28
C CYS A 221 -19.13 7.26 9.97
N SER A 222 -18.62 6.04 10.01
CA SER A 222 -18.57 5.17 8.83
C SER A 222 -19.08 3.79 9.21
N PHE A 223 -20.03 3.28 8.42
CA PHE A 223 -20.66 1.98 8.60
C PHE A 223 -20.24 1.01 7.52
N GLY A 224 -19.95 -0.22 7.93
CA GLY A 224 -19.44 -1.28 7.06
C GLY A 224 -17.91 -1.40 7.07
N PRO A 225 -17.36 -2.14 6.08
CA PRO A 225 -15.98 -2.62 6.12
C PRO A 225 -14.94 -1.51 5.90
N ALA A 226 -15.29 -0.48 5.12
CA ALA A 226 -14.40 0.64 4.83
C ALA A 226 -14.78 1.85 5.70
N ARG A 227 -13.78 2.42 6.38
CA ARG A 227 -13.99 3.42 7.43
C ARG A 227 -13.11 4.62 7.23
N CYS A 228 -13.70 5.81 7.24
CA CYS A 228 -12.95 7.05 7.16
C CYS A 228 -12.14 7.28 8.44
N GLU A 229 -10.82 7.44 8.32
CA GLU A 229 -9.96 7.95 9.38
C GLU A 229 -9.69 9.44 9.15
N VAL A 230 -9.88 10.24 10.20
CA VAL A 230 -9.65 11.68 10.15
C VAL A 230 -8.48 12.05 11.05
N ALA A 231 -7.40 12.56 10.46
CA ALA A 231 -6.20 12.90 11.20
C ALA A 231 -6.48 14.00 12.26
N GLY A 232 -5.96 13.79 13.47
CA GLY A 232 -6.16 14.72 14.60
C GLY A 232 -7.52 14.60 15.29
N TRP A 233 -8.37 13.68 14.84
CA TRP A 233 -9.62 13.34 15.52
C TRP A 233 -9.42 12.13 16.43
N ARG A 234 -10.34 11.93 17.37
CA ARG A 234 -10.33 10.75 18.25
C ARG A 234 -11.57 9.90 18.02
N ALA A 235 -11.44 8.59 18.24
CA ALA A 235 -12.57 7.69 18.25
C ALA A 235 -13.61 8.13 19.30
N ALA A 236 -14.85 8.30 18.86
CA ALA A 236 -16.00 8.59 19.72
C ALA A 236 -16.67 7.31 20.24
N GLY A 237 -16.45 6.17 19.57
CA GLY A 237 -16.97 4.87 19.98
C GLY A 237 -17.23 3.94 18.80
N TRP A 238 -17.78 2.77 19.12
CA TRP A 238 -18.26 1.76 18.19
C TRP A 238 -19.78 1.66 18.30
N PHE A 239 -20.43 1.44 17.17
CA PHE A 239 -21.88 1.46 17.04
C PHE A 239 -22.29 0.17 16.33
N ASP A 240 -23.23 -0.54 16.93
CA ASP A 240 -23.93 -1.63 16.25
C ASP A 240 -25.39 -1.19 16.15
N VAL A 241 -25.83 -0.89 14.94
CA VAL A 241 -27.19 -0.36 14.73
C VAL A 241 -28.25 -1.46 14.86
N GLY A 242 -27.81 -2.68 15.19
CA GLY A 242 -28.66 -3.86 15.26
C GLY A 242 -29.05 -4.28 13.84
N THR A 243 -29.25 -5.57 13.65
CA THR A 243 -29.80 -6.08 12.39
C THR A 243 -31.27 -5.68 12.31
N ALA A 244 -31.56 -4.48 11.81
CA ALA A 244 -32.68 -4.39 10.88
C ALA A 244 -32.31 -5.38 9.78
N ASP A 245 -33.08 -6.47 9.62
CA ASP A 245 -32.80 -7.50 8.62
C ASP A 245 -32.38 -6.80 7.32
N PRO A 246 -31.14 -7.05 6.83
CA PRO A 246 -30.60 -6.26 5.74
C PRO A 246 -31.60 -6.31 4.59
N PRO A 247 -32.04 -5.16 4.03
CA PRO A 247 -32.92 -5.17 2.88
C PRO A 247 -32.25 -6.05 1.85
N THR A 248 -32.95 -7.13 1.47
CA THR A 248 -32.42 -8.24 0.69
C THR A 248 -31.73 -7.69 -0.54
N ALA A 249 -30.41 -7.53 -0.47
CA ALA A 249 -29.63 -6.97 -1.56
C ALA A 249 -29.82 -7.89 -2.78
N PRO A 250 -29.97 -7.34 -4.00
CA PRO A 250 -30.10 -8.16 -5.19
C PRO A 250 -28.88 -9.10 -5.27
N GLN A 251 -29.16 -10.40 -5.27
CA GLN A 251 -28.19 -11.48 -5.32
C GLN A 251 -27.36 -11.38 -6.60
N GLY A 252 -26.24 -10.67 -6.54
CA GLY A 252 -25.45 -10.39 -7.74
C GLY A 252 -24.06 -9.87 -7.45
N SER A 253 -23.32 -10.46 -6.51
CA SER A 253 -21.84 -10.50 -6.51
C SER A 253 -21.33 -11.17 -5.23
N THR A 254 -21.39 -12.49 -5.18
CA THR A 254 -20.65 -13.31 -4.22
C THR A 254 -19.17 -13.35 -4.61
N ARG A 255 -18.37 -12.39 -4.11
CA ARG A 255 -16.95 -12.68 -3.88
C ARG A 255 -16.82 -13.41 -2.56
N LEU A 256 -16.70 -14.73 -2.66
CA LEU A 256 -16.45 -15.65 -1.57
C LEU A 256 -15.17 -15.25 -0.82
N ARG A 257 -15.30 -14.95 0.47
CA ARG A 257 -14.18 -14.83 1.40
C ARG A 257 -13.67 -16.25 1.70
N ARG A 258 -12.62 -16.69 1.03
CA ARG A 258 -11.92 -17.95 1.36
C ARG A 258 -11.21 -17.78 2.70
N LEU A 259 -11.48 -18.67 3.64
CA LEU A 259 -10.58 -18.94 4.75
C LEU A 259 -9.23 -19.36 4.15
N ALA A 260 -8.24 -18.46 4.20
CA ALA A 260 -6.89 -18.78 3.80
C ALA A 260 -6.36 -19.83 4.78
N ILE A 261 -6.36 -21.10 4.35
CA ILE A 261 -5.52 -22.12 4.95
C ILE A 261 -4.10 -21.57 4.84
N VAL A 262 -3.51 -21.17 5.96
CA VAL A 262 -2.08 -20.81 6.00
C VAL A 262 -1.34 -22.09 5.64
N ALA A 263 -0.94 -22.20 4.38
CA ALA A 263 -0.16 -23.33 3.89
C ALA A 263 1.10 -23.43 4.75
N GLN A 264 1.27 -24.53 5.47
CA GLN A 264 2.51 -24.77 6.19
C GLN A 264 3.63 -24.96 5.15
N PRO A 265 4.83 -24.37 5.37
CA PRO A 265 5.96 -24.57 4.46
C PRO A 265 6.23 -26.06 4.29
N THR A 266 6.32 -26.51 3.05
CA THR A 266 6.64 -27.90 2.71
C THR A 266 8.14 -28.16 2.70
N VAL A 267 8.96 -27.12 2.51
CA VAL A 267 10.42 -27.17 2.46
C VAL A 267 11.03 -26.70 3.79
N ALA A 268 11.96 -27.50 4.34
CA ALA A 268 12.72 -27.15 5.54
C ALA A 268 13.48 -25.83 5.36
N TYR A 269 13.54 -25.00 6.41
CA TYR A 269 14.08 -23.64 6.37
C TYR A 269 15.46 -23.50 5.71
N ASN A 270 16.39 -24.41 6.03
CA ASN A 270 17.75 -24.40 5.48
C ASN A 270 17.84 -24.86 4.01
N LEU A 271 16.74 -25.31 3.42
CA LEU A 271 16.65 -25.73 2.03
C LEU A 271 15.81 -24.76 1.18
N GLN A 272 15.13 -23.78 1.78
CA GLN A 272 14.32 -22.81 1.05
C GLN A 272 15.18 -21.97 0.10
N LEU A 273 14.66 -21.70 -1.10
CA LEU A 273 15.36 -20.95 -2.13
C LEU A 273 15.27 -19.44 -1.83
N PRO A 274 16.39 -18.74 -1.59
CA PRO A 274 16.38 -17.31 -1.37
C PRO A 274 16.28 -16.57 -2.71
N VAL A 275 15.38 -15.60 -2.79
CA VAL A 275 15.22 -14.68 -3.92
C VAL A 275 15.58 -13.27 -3.46
N SER A 276 16.41 -12.58 -4.24
CA SER A 276 16.84 -11.21 -3.95
C SER A 276 16.48 -10.32 -5.13
N VAL A 277 15.65 -9.31 -4.88
CA VAL A 277 15.25 -8.32 -5.88
C VAL A 277 15.97 -7.01 -5.59
N TYR A 278 16.79 -6.58 -6.54
CA TYR A 278 17.61 -5.37 -6.44
C TYR A 278 16.93 -4.21 -7.15
N PHE A 279 16.91 -3.05 -6.50
CA PHE A 279 16.40 -1.78 -7.02
C PHE A 279 17.52 -0.75 -7.06
N GLY A 280 17.47 0.19 -8.00
CA GLY A 280 18.45 1.26 -8.11
C GLY A 280 19.80 0.82 -8.69
N VAL A 281 19.86 -0.34 -9.38
CA VAL A 281 21.07 -0.83 -10.04
C VAL A 281 20.76 -1.28 -11.46
N TRP A 282 21.69 -0.99 -12.37
CA TRP A 282 21.72 -1.58 -13.71
C TRP A 282 22.63 -2.81 -13.69
N ALA A 283 22.06 -3.95 -14.10
CA ALA A 283 22.85 -5.12 -14.44
C ALA A 283 23.81 -4.79 -15.60
N PRO A 284 25.00 -5.43 -15.66
CA PRO A 284 25.96 -5.18 -16.73
C PRO A 284 25.34 -5.64 -18.05
N SER A 285 25.49 -4.83 -19.10
CA SER A 285 24.95 -5.16 -20.43
C SER A 285 25.63 -6.37 -21.08
N SER A 286 26.80 -6.76 -20.58
CA SER A 286 27.56 -7.92 -21.02
C SER A 286 28.48 -8.41 -19.90
N SER A 287 28.64 -9.73 -19.74
CA SER A 287 29.76 -10.29 -18.97
C SER A 287 30.88 -10.67 -19.93
N PRO A 288 32.05 -10.00 -19.90
CA PRO A 288 33.15 -10.40 -20.77
C PRO A 288 33.59 -11.83 -20.44
N LEU A 289 33.66 -12.69 -21.47
CA LEU A 289 34.06 -14.11 -21.34
C LEU A 289 35.51 -14.26 -20.88
N VAL A 290 36.39 -13.34 -21.27
CA VAL A 290 37.79 -13.28 -20.84
C VAL A 290 38.22 -11.82 -20.72
N GLY A 291 38.88 -11.44 -19.63
CA GLY A 291 39.42 -10.09 -19.41
C GLY A 291 39.02 -9.44 -18.09
N ARG A 292 39.61 -8.27 -17.79
CA ARG A 292 39.29 -7.47 -16.61
C ARG A 292 37.88 -6.92 -16.78
N ARG A 293 36.97 -7.24 -15.86
CA ARG A 293 35.59 -6.73 -15.89
C ARG A 293 35.61 -5.23 -15.66
N ASP A 294 35.12 -4.46 -16.62
CA ASP A 294 34.55 -3.14 -16.35
C ASP A 294 33.37 -3.33 -15.38
N GLU A 295 33.08 -2.30 -14.57
CA GLU A 295 32.19 -2.36 -13.38
C GLU A 295 30.99 -3.31 -13.56
N ALA A 296 30.90 -4.31 -12.66
CA ALA A 296 29.94 -5.40 -12.77
C ALA A 296 28.47 -4.96 -12.60
N TRP A 297 28.22 -3.69 -12.25
CA TRP A 297 26.93 -3.04 -12.15
C TRP A 297 27.18 -1.53 -11.95
N ARG A 298 26.15 -0.70 -12.17
CA ARG A 298 26.19 0.73 -11.86
C ARG A 298 24.88 1.17 -11.20
N PHE A 299 24.88 2.25 -10.44
CA PHE A 299 23.64 2.80 -9.89
C PHE A 299 22.72 3.31 -11.00
N ASP A 300 21.42 3.11 -10.80
CA ASP A 300 20.39 3.71 -11.64
C ASP A 300 20.08 5.12 -11.16
N HIS A 301 20.54 6.14 -11.88
CA HIS A 301 20.27 7.54 -11.55
C HIS A 301 18.79 7.93 -11.65
N SER A 302 17.94 7.10 -12.27
CA SER A 302 16.49 7.32 -12.29
C SER A 302 15.77 6.78 -11.05
N PHE A 303 16.48 6.04 -10.19
CA PHE A 303 15.93 5.57 -8.92
C PHE A 303 15.84 6.73 -7.93
N GLN A 304 14.60 7.18 -7.68
CA GLN A 304 14.26 8.29 -6.79
C GLN A 304 13.47 7.76 -5.58
N PRO A 305 14.13 7.12 -4.59
CA PRO A 305 13.44 6.58 -3.43
C PRO A 305 12.78 7.65 -2.55
N GLU A 306 13.15 8.92 -2.71
CA GLU A 306 12.49 10.06 -2.07
C GLU A 306 11.08 10.33 -2.63
N ASN A 307 10.79 9.87 -3.84
CA ASN A 307 9.46 10.00 -4.43
C ASN A 307 8.46 9.12 -3.65
N PRO A 308 7.35 9.70 -3.13
CA PRO A 308 6.33 8.93 -2.42
C PRO A 308 5.80 7.72 -3.18
N TRP A 309 5.69 7.78 -4.51
CA TRP A 309 5.26 6.66 -5.34
C TRP A 309 6.28 5.53 -5.37
N ALA A 310 7.57 5.85 -5.45
CA ALA A 310 8.64 4.84 -5.38
C ALA A 310 8.66 4.14 -4.02
N GLN A 311 8.45 4.88 -2.93
CA GLN A 311 8.33 4.30 -1.59
C GLN A 311 7.13 3.33 -1.49
N ARG A 312 5.97 3.72 -2.03
CA ARG A 312 4.79 2.84 -2.09
C ARG A 312 5.09 1.58 -2.90
N ALA A 313 5.66 1.71 -4.09
CA ALA A 313 5.99 0.57 -4.95
C ALA A 313 6.97 -0.41 -4.27
N LEU A 314 8.00 0.12 -3.58
CA LEU A 314 8.93 -0.71 -2.80
C LEU A 314 8.23 -1.42 -1.63
N PHE A 315 7.30 -0.74 -0.94
CA PHE A 315 6.54 -1.32 0.15
C PHE A 315 5.54 -2.39 -0.34
N ASP A 316 4.86 -2.10 -1.43
CA ASP A 316 3.87 -2.97 -2.09
C ASP A 316 4.50 -4.29 -2.56
N MET A 317 5.75 -4.25 -3.04
CA MET A 317 6.58 -5.43 -3.33
C MET A 317 6.86 -6.34 -2.11
N CYS A 318 6.59 -5.87 -0.89
CA CYS A 318 6.82 -6.61 0.35
C CYS A 318 5.53 -7.05 1.04
N ASP A 319 4.37 -6.62 0.53
CA ASP A 319 3.09 -7.01 1.08
C ASP A 319 2.73 -8.43 0.61
N ARG A 320 2.46 -9.31 1.57
CA ARG A 320 2.08 -10.71 1.28
C ARG A 320 0.75 -10.81 0.57
N SER A 321 -0.17 -9.87 0.80
CA SER A 321 -1.47 -9.82 0.12
C SER A 321 -1.32 -9.67 -1.40
N ASN A 322 -0.16 -9.17 -1.83
CA ASN A 322 0.17 -8.82 -3.20
C ASN A 322 0.94 -9.91 -3.94
N PHE A 323 1.34 -11.00 -3.28
CA PHE A 323 2.04 -12.08 -3.96
C PHE A 323 1.06 -13.01 -4.66
N PRO A 324 1.26 -13.29 -5.95
CA PRO A 324 0.66 -14.45 -6.59
C PRO A 324 0.96 -15.73 -5.80
N GLU A 325 -0.04 -16.59 -5.62
CA GLU A 325 0.11 -17.86 -4.87
C GLU A 325 1.25 -18.73 -5.43
N ASP A 326 1.51 -18.64 -6.73
CA ASP A 326 2.52 -19.43 -7.43
C ASP A 326 3.97 -18.96 -7.22
N LEU A 327 4.19 -17.79 -6.59
CA LEU A 327 5.50 -17.37 -6.09
C LEU A 327 5.89 -18.11 -4.81
N LEU A 328 4.96 -18.77 -4.13
CA LEU A 328 5.24 -19.59 -2.94
C LEU A 328 6.05 -18.85 -1.86
N VAL A 329 5.85 -17.53 -1.70
CA VAL A 329 6.61 -16.72 -0.74
C VAL A 329 6.14 -17.01 0.68
N ILE A 330 7.06 -17.48 1.52
CA ILE A 330 6.79 -17.83 2.92
C ILE A 330 7.42 -16.85 3.91
N GLU A 331 8.54 -16.22 3.54
CA GLU A 331 9.21 -15.20 4.35
C GLU A 331 9.65 -14.02 3.49
N THR A 332 9.57 -12.82 4.07
CA THR A 332 10.04 -11.57 3.47
C THR A 332 10.98 -10.87 4.44
N ASN A 333 12.06 -10.29 3.92
CA ASN A 333 12.96 -9.42 4.65
C ASN A 333 13.19 -8.16 3.82
N CYS A 334 12.37 -7.16 4.14
CA CYS A 334 12.31 -5.89 3.44
C CYS A 334 12.65 -4.74 4.37
N TRP A 335 13.70 -3.99 4.05
CA TRP A 335 14.11 -2.82 4.84
C TRP A 335 13.02 -1.73 4.85
N ILE A 336 12.28 -1.54 3.75
CA ILE A 336 11.25 -0.51 3.62
C ILE A 336 10.07 -0.70 4.59
N VAL A 337 9.73 -1.96 4.91
CA VAL A 337 8.69 -2.30 5.90
C VAL A 337 9.12 -1.84 7.30
N ARG A 338 10.39 -2.07 7.64
CA ARG A 338 10.96 -1.66 8.94
C ARG A 338 11.15 -0.16 9.03
N PHE A 339 11.58 0.47 7.94
CA PHE A 339 11.66 1.92 7.80
C PHE A 339 10.29 2.58 8.06
N ARG A 340 9.22 2.07 7.43
CA ARG A 340 7.83 2.52 7.68
C ARG A 340 7.41 2.36 9.14
N ALA A 341 7.67 1.20 9.75
CA ALA A 341 7.33 0.96 11.14
C ALA A 341 8.04 1.95 12.09
N LYS A 342 9.31 2.27 11.82
CA LYS A 342 10.09 3.25 12.58
C LYS A 342 9.62 4.69 12.37
N LEU A 343 9.20 5.04 11.15
CA LEU A 343 8.55 6.31 10.85
C LEU A 343 7.30 6.52 11.70
N TYR A 344 6.40 5.54 11.76
CA TYR A 344 5.18 5.65 12.57
C TYR A 344 5.46 5.72 14.07
N ALA A 345 6.44 4.95 14.57
CA ALA A 345 6.80 4.95 15.99
C ALA A 345 7.26 6.32 16.50
N ARG A 346 7.76 7.21 15.63
CA ARG A 346 8.15 8.58 15.96
C ARG A 346 7.08 9.64 15.61
N GLY A 347 5.85 9.23 15.31
CA GLY A 347 4.78 10.13 14.86
C GLY A 347 4.98 10.67 13.43
N GLY A 348 5.90 10.09 12.66
CA GLY A 348 6.05 10.36 11.24
C GLY A 348 4.96 9.66 10.42
N ARG A 349 4.98 9.89 9.10
CA ARG A 349 4.08 9.22 8.16
C ARG A 349 4.86 8.52 7.06
N PHE A 350 4.22 7.54 6.45
CA PHE A 350 4.70 6.85 5.27
C PHE A 350 3.69 7.01 4.13
N PRO A 351 4.11 7.31 2.87
CA PRO A 351 5.47 7.65 2.46
C PRO A 351 6.02 8.89 3.17
N SER A 352 7.32 8.89 3.42
CA SER A 352 7.98 10.07 3.98
C SER A 352 8.04 11.16 2.90
N ARG A 353 7.72 12.40 3.30
CA ARG A 353 7.94 13.60 2.46
C ARG A 353 9.33 14.24 2.67
N THR A 354 10.05 13.76 3.68
CA THR A 354 11.40 14.19 4.07
C THR A 354 12.32 12.98 4.06
N PHE A 355 12.20 12.17 2.98
CA PHE A 355 12.75 10.81 2.92
C PHE A 355 14.23 10.76 3.27
N ASP A 356 15.06 11.60 2.68
CA ASP A 356 16.50 11.59 2.93
C ASP A 356 16.84 11.76 4.42
N ALA A 357 16.22 12.75 5.10
CA ALA A 357 16.45 12.99 6.53
C ALA A 357 15.89 11.85 7.39
N ASP A 358 14.71 11.37 7.03
CA ASP A 358 14.03 10.27 7.72
C ASP A 358 14.81 8.96 7.60
N PHE A 359 15.36 8.69 6.42
CA PHE A 359 16.17 7.54 6.04
C PHE A 359 17.54 7.61 6.69
N GLU A 360 18.24 8.74 6.63
CA GLU A 360 19.51 8.94 7.34
C GLU A 360 19.36 8.63 8.83
N GLN A 361 18.33 9.18 9.48
CA GLN A 361 18.10 8.92 10.90
C GLN A 361 17.83 7.44 11.17
N TRP A 362 17.03 6.79 10.32
CA TRP A 362 16.76 5.35 10.43
C TRP A 362 18.04 4.52 10.24
N PHE A 363 18.82 4.82 9.20
CA PHE A 363 20.03 4.11 8.82
C PHE A 363 21.12 4.23 9.90
N ARG A 364 21.30 5.40 10.51
CA ARG A 364 22.26 5.60 11.62
C ARG A 364 21.85 4.88 12.90
N ALA A 365 20.55 4.73 13.14
CA ALA A 365 20.02 4.08 14.34
C ALA A 365 20.05 2.55 14.29
N HIS A 366 20.23 1.95 13.10
CA HIS A 366 20.19 0.50 12.92
C HIS A 366 21.59 -0.09 12.68
N ASN A 367 21.71 -1.35 13.07
CA ASN A 367 22.95 -2.12 13.04
C ASN A 367 23.36 -2.54 11.61
N VAL A 368 24.60 -3.02 11.49
CA VAL A 368 25.26 -3.51 10.25
C VAL A 368 24.37 -4.46 9.42
N ALA A 369 23.42 -5.17 10.05
CA ALA A 369 22.53 -6.10 9.36
C ALA A 369 21.62 -5.42 8.32
N GLU A 370 21.10 -4.23 8.61
CA GLU A 370 20.24 -3.49 7.66
C GLU A 370 21.06 -2.74 6.61
N GLY A 371 22.28 -2.33 6.97
CA GLY A 371 23.26 -1.80 6.01
C GLY A 371 23.67 -2.79 4.92
N ARG A 372 23.37 -4.09 5.07
CA ARG A 372 23.56 -5.10 3.99
C ARG A 372 22.43 -5.13 2.98
N LEU A 373 21.33 -4.43 3.23
CA LEU A 373 20.16 -4.41 2.35
C LEU A 373 20.06 -3.12 1.52
N VAL A 374 20.93 -2.15 1.75
CA VAL A 374 20.90 -0.84 1.08
C VAL A 374 22.31 -0.39 0.72
N TRP A 375 22.42 0.36 -0.37
CA TRP A 375 23.63 1.07 -0.76
C TRP A 375 23.39 2.56 -0.62
N VAL A 376 24.29 3.23 0.08
CA VAL A 376 24.14 4.64 0.47
C VAL A 376 25.36 5.41 0.00
N GLU A 377 25.14 6.57 -0.63
CA GLU A 377 26.18 7.52 -1.04
C GLU A 377 25.74 8.92 -0.61
N ASP A 378 26.64 9.68 0.04
CA ASP A 378 26.33 10.99 0.63
C ASP A 378 25.09 10.98 1.54
N MET A 379 24.92 9.90 2.31
CA MET A 379 23.76 9.64 3.18
C MET A 379 22.41 9.51 2.43
N LYS A 380 22.43 9.39 1.11
CA LYS A 380 21.24 9.13 0.28
C LYS A 380 21.20 7.68 -0.17
N LEU A 381 20.00 7.11 -0.19
CA LEU A 381 19.77 5.76 -0.70
C LEU A 381 19.99 5.74 -2.23
N ARG A 382 20.94 4.93 -2.70
CA ARG A 382 21.24 4.74 -4.14
C ARG A 382 20.67 3.45 -4.69
N ALA A 383 20.61 2.41 -3.86
CA ALA A 383 20.04 1.13 -4.24
C ALA A 383 19.58 0.38 -2.99
N GLY A 384 18.71 -0.62 -3.18
CA GLY A 384 18.27 -1.49 -2.11
C GLY A 384 17.98 -2.90 -2.61
N VAL A 385 18.04 -3.88 -1.71
CA VAL A 385 17.65 -5.26 -1.98
C VAL A 385 16.52 -5.68 -1.05
N LEU A 386 15.50 -6.27 -1.64
CA LEU A 386 14.41 -6.95 -0.94
C LEU A 386 14.69 -8.45 -1.01
N ARG A 387 14.60 -9.15 0.12
CA ARG A 387 14.85 -10.60 0.17
C ARG A 387 13.58 -11.36 0.47
N PHE A 388 13.42 -12.48 -0.20
CA PHE A 388 12.28 -13.36 -0.10
C PHE A 388 12.78 -14.79 0.04
N TRP A 389 12.01 -15.63 0.71
CA TRP A 389 12.23 -17.07 0.75
C TRP A 389 11.00 -17.74 0.19
N GLY A 390 11.21 -18.52 -0.87
CA GLY A 390 10.18 -19.34 -1.49
C GLY A 390 10.13 -20.72 -0.87
N ASP A 391 8.94 -21.33 -0.85
CA ASP A 391 8.73 -22.75 -0.54
C ASP A 391 9.15 -23.64 -1.73
N VAL A 392 10.36 -23.40 -2.22
CA VAL A 392 11.03 -24.13 -3.30
C VAL A 392 12.37 -24.58 -2.76
N SER A 393 12.72 -25.85 -2.99
CA SER A 393 14.00 -26.38 -2.52
C SER A 393 15.15 -25.83 -3.37
N SER A 394 16.21 -25.38 -2.70
CA SER A 394 17.52 -25.08 -3.31
C SER A 394 18.19 -26.31 -3.95
N ARG A 395 17.63 -27.51 -3.74
CA ARG A 395 18.05 -28.77 -4.36
C ARG A 395 17.10 -29.24 -5.48
N SER A 396 16.12 -28.41 -5.86
CA SER A 396 15.24 -28.72 -7.01
C SER A 396 16.04 -28.86 -8.30
N ASP A 397 15.45 -29.53 -9.29
CA ASP A 397 16.05 -29.64 -10.62
C ASP A 397 16.31 -28.23 -11.21
N PRO A 398 17.41 -28.01 -11.95
CA PRO A 398 17.68 -26.71 -12.57
C PRO A 398 16.52 -26.18 -13.42
N GLY A 399 15.77 -27.04 -14.11
CA GLY A 399 14.58 -26.66 -14.87
C GLY A 399 13.49 -26.05 -14.00
N ASP A 400 13.25 -26.59 -12.81
CA ASP A 400 12.27 -26.07 -11.86
C ASP A 400 12.70 -24.72 -11.28
N VAL A 401 13.99 -24.56 -10.99
CA VAL A 401 14.55 -23.28 -10.50
C VAL A 401 14.41 -22.19 -11.57
N LEU A 402 14.69 -22.51 -12.83
CA LEU A 402 14.51 -21.58 -13.96
C LEU A 402 13.02 -21.23 -14.19
N ALA A 403 12.13 -22.23 -14.09
CA ALA A 403 10.68 -21.98 -14.17
C ALA A 403 10.19 -21.09 -13.03
N TYR A 404 10.73 -21.28 -11.82
CA TYR A 404 10.42 -20.44 -10.67
C TYR A 404 10.98 -19.01 -10.82
N GLN A 405 12.19 -18.86 -11.36
CA GLN A 405 12.75 -17.55 -11.71
C GLN A 405 11.84 -16.81 -12.71
N ALA A 406 11.33 -17.48 -13.74
CA ALA A 406 10.45 -16.85 -14.73
C ALA A 406 9.16 -16.28 -14.12
N LYS A 407 8.64 -16.90 -13.04
CA LYS A 407 7.49 -16.35 -12.29
C LYS A 407 7.86 -15.05 -11.57
N TRP A 408 9.03 -15.00 -10.94
CA TRP A 408 9.56 -13.78 -10.32
C TRP A 408 9.78 -12.68 -11.35
N ASP A 409 10.36 -13.00 -12.52
CA ASP A 409 10.56 -12.04 -13.60
C ASP A 409 9.23 -11.45 -14.08
N ALA A 410 8.19 -12.30 -14.24
CA ALA A 410 6.85 -11.86 -14.62
C ALA A 410 6.22 -10.93 -13.56
N TYR A 411 6.34 -11.30 -12.28
CA TYR A 411 5.86 -10.49 -11.15
C TYR A 411 6.57 -9.14 -11.07
N ILE A 412 7.89 -9.12 -11.15
CA ILE A 412 8.69 -7.88 -11.12
C ILE A 412 8.35 -7.00 -12.33
N ALA A 413 8.21 -7.59 -13.52
CA ALA A 413 7.81 -6.84 -14.71
C ALA A 413 6.41 -6.23 -14.56
N GLN A 414 5.47 -6.94 -13.93
CA GLN A 414 4.16 -6.41 -13.61
C GLN A 414 4.25 -5.23 -12.63
N ARG A 415 5.02 -5.37 -11.55
CA ARG A 415 5.17 -4.32 -10.54
C ARG A 415 5.85 -3.07 -11.10
N ASN A 416 6.86 -3.25 -11.97
CA ASN A 416 7.49 -2.14 -12.69
C ASN A 416 6.50 -1.39 -13.59
N ARG A 417 5.55 -2.08 -14.26
CA ARG A 417 4.50 -1.41 -15.07
C ARG A 417 3.50 -0.63 -14.24
N LEU A 418 3.26 -1.02 -13.00
CA LEU A 418 2.35 -0.32 -12.09
C LEU A 418 3.03 0.90 -11.42
N ALA A 419 4.36 0.87 -11.32
CA ALA A 419 5.16 1.93 -10.71
C ALA A 419 5.61 3.03 -11.70
N SER A 420 5.56 2.74 -13.02
CA SER A 420 5.85 3.68 -14.12
C SER A 420 4.59 4.41 -14.57
#